data_AF-A0A348PQ55-F1
#
_entry.id   AF-A0A348PQ55-F1
#
_cell.length_a   1.000
_cell.length_b   1.000
_cell.length_c   1.000
_cell.angle_alpha   90.00
_cell.angle_beta   90.00
_cell.angle_gamma   90.00
#
_symmetry.space_group_name_H-M   'P 1'
#
loop_
_entity.id
_entity.type
_entity.pdbx_description
1 polymer ?
#
loop_
_entity_poly.entity_id
_entity_poly.type
_entity_poly.pdbx_seq_one_letter_code
_entity_poly.pdbx_strand_id
1 'polypeptide(L)' 'MNYNNLELITTVHNPESVVEVFFDRLNERIVEHKCLNYNRKKEYSYEVGAYLKNVKNFKKVDQKVLAYLRNYSNQ' A
#
# COMPACT_ATOMS: atom_id res chain seq x y z
N MET A 1 11.45 -7.29 7.66
CA MET A 1 10.71 -7.71 6.46
C MET A 1 11.69 -7.88 5.32
N ASN A 2 11.51 -8.91 4.47
CA ASN A 2 12.29 -9.09 3.26
C ASN A 2 11.63 -8.27 2.14
N TYR A 3 12.25 -7.15 1.75
CA TYR A 3 11.67 -6.21 0.78
C TYR A 3 11.52 -6.80 -0.63
N ASN A 4 12.15 -7.94 -0.91
CA ASN A 4 12.06 -8.63 -2.21
C ASN A 4 10.65 -9.19 -2.50
N ASN A 5 9.75 -9.19 -1.52
CA ASN A 5 8.39 -9.70 -1.64
C ASN A 5 7.33 -8.59 -1.76
N LEU A 6 7.76 -7.33 -1.70
CA LEU A 6 6.87 -6.17 -1.79
C LEU A 6 6.77 -5.69 -3.23
N GLU A 7 5.57 -5.72 -3.78
CA GLU A 7 5.28 -5.16 -5.10
C GLU A 7 4.59 -3.81 -4.94
N LEU A 8 5.17 -2.75 -5.52
CA LEU A 8 4.62 -1.40 -5.43
C LEU A 8 3.30 -1.32 -6.21
N ILE A 9 2.23 -0.93 -5.53
CA ILE A 9 0.91 -0.69 -6.14
C ILE A 9 0.80 0.78 -6.56
N THR A 10 1.07 1.69 -5.63
CA THR A 10 0.94 3.13 -5.90
C THR A 10 1.70 3.99 -4.91
N THR A 11 2.01 5.20 -5.33
CA THR A 11 2.58 6.26 -4.49
C THR A 11 1.58 7.40 -4.38
N VAL A 12 1.34 7.84 -3.16
CA VAL A 12 0.46 8.96 -2.82
C VAL A 12 1.31 10.11 -2.30
N HIS A 13 1.28 11.21 -3.03
CA HIS A 13 1.91 12.46 -2.60
C HIS A 13 0.92 13.28 -1.77
N ASN A 14 1.30 13.57 -0.52
CA ASN A 14 0.63 14.52 0.37
C ASN A 14 1.58 15.69 0.66
N PRO A 15 1.08 16.85 1.13
CA PRO A 15 1.91 18.02 1.37
C PRO A 15 3.12 17.79 2.29
N GLU A 16 2.98 16.94 3.32
CA GLU A 16 4.03 16.71 4.34
C GLU A 16 4.54 15.26 4.37
N SER A 17 4.12 14.44 3.40
CA SER A 17 4.52 13.04 3.37
C SER A 17 4.32 12.40 2.00
N VAL A 18 5.18 11.46 1.66
CA VAL A 18 4.95 10.49 0.59
C VAL A 18 4.55 9.16 1.21
N VAL A 19 3.46 8.58 0.74
CA VAL A 19 3.00 7.24 1.16
C VAL A 19 3.11 6.30 -0.03
N GLU A 20 3.94 5.28 0.10
CA GLU A 20 4.05 4.21 -0.87
C GLU A 20 3.26 3.01 -0.37
N VAL A 21 2.40 2.45 -1.22
CA VAL A 21 1.52 1.32 -0.90
C VAL A 21 2.00 0.11 -1.69
N PHE A 22 2.29 -0.97 -0.98
CA PHE A 22 2.80 -2.23 -1.52
C PHE A 22 1.83 -3.38 -1.22
N PHE A 23 1.87 -4.40 -2.07
CA PHE A 23 1.35 -5.72 -1.76
C PHE A 23 2.50 -6.62 -1.30
N ASP A 24 2.39 -7.18 -0.10
CA ASP A 24 3.28 -8.24 0.38
C ASP A 24 2.73 -9.58 -0.08
N ARG A 25 3.39 -10.16 -1.10
CA ARG A 25 2.95 -11.43 -1.70
C ARG A 25 3.10 -12.62 -0.78
N LEU A 26 4.03 -12.58 0.16
CA LEU A 26 4.31 -13.73 1.02
C LEU A 26 3.29 -13.83 2.15
N ASN A 27 2.87 -12.68 2.68
CA ASN A 27 1.91 -12.62 3.77
C ASN A 27 0.48 -12.25 3.31
N GLU A 28 0.29 -11.94 2.03
CA GLU A 28 -0.95 -11.46 1.42
C GLU A 28 -1.53 -10.22 2.13
N ARG A 29 -0.66 -9.23 2.39
CA ARG A 29 -1.00 -8.01 3.14
C ARG A 29 -0.76 -6.75 2.33
N ILE A 30 -1.39 -5.66 2.73
CA ILE A 30 -1.02 -4.32 2.26
C ILE A 30 -0.01 -3.72 3.23
N VAL A 31 1.10 -3.21 2.70
CA VAL A 31 2.12 -2.49 3.46
C VAL A 31 2.16 -1.04 3.00
N GLU A 32 2.10 -0.10 3.93
CA GLU A 32 2.32 1.32 3.65
C GLU A 32 3.66 1.77 4.22
N HIS A 33 4.51 2.34 3.37
CA HIS A 33 5.66 3.13 3.80
C HIS A 33 5.28 4.60 3.77
N LYS A 34 5.16 5.21 4.95
CA LYS A 34 4.94 6.65 5.10
C LYS A 34 6.26 7.35 5.39
N CYS A 35 6.79 8.02 4.38
CA CYS A 35 7.95 8.89 4.47
C CYS A 35 7.46 10.30 4.85
N LEU A 36 7.80 10.74 6.05
CA LEU A 36 7.47 12.05 6.62
C LEU A 36 8.64 13.02 6.46
N ASN A 37 8.37 14.29 6.72
CA ASN A 37 9.41 15.31 6.88
C ASN A 37 10.45 14.92 7.96
N TYR A 38 11.64 15.52 7.88
CA TYR A 38 12.76 15.31 8.81
C TYR A 38 13.29 13.88 8.84
N ASN A 39 13.36 13.21 7.68
CA ASN A 39 13.87 11.84 7.52
C ASN A 39 13.16 10.80 8.42
N ARG A 40 11.91 11.06 8.80
CA ARG A 40 11.13 10.11 9.60
C ARG A 40 10.37 9.17 8.68
N LYS A 41 10.52 7.86 8.88
CA LYS A 41 9.72 6.84 8.20
C LYS A 41 8.84 6.12 9.21
N LYS A 42 7.61 5.80 8.80
CA LYS A 42 6.75 4.83 9.48
C LYS A 42 6.31 3.77 8.49
N GLU A 43 6.10 2.57 9.01
CA GLU A 43 5.61 1.43 8.25
C GLU A 43 4.35 0.90 8.93
N TYR A 44 3.37 0.53 8.13
CA TYR A 44 2.13 -0.06 8.59
C TYR A 44 1.80 -1.28 7.73
N SER A 45 1.22 -2.31 8.34
CA SER A 45 0.78 -3.52 7.64
C SER A 45 -0.65 -3.84 8.00
N TYR A 46 -1.45 -4.18 6.98
CA TYR A 46 -2.89 -4.36 7.10
C TYR A 46 -3.35 -5.61 6.36
N GLU A 47 -4.38 -6.26 6.89
CA GLU A 47 -5.19 -7.18 6.09
C GLU A 47 -5.80 -6.43 4.91
N VAL A 48 -5.85 -7.05 3.74
CA VAL A 48 -6.36 -6.44 2.50
C VAL A 48 -7.77 -5.86 2.69
N GLY A 49 -8.70 -6.65 3.27
CA GLY A 49 -10.08 -6.21 3.48
C GLY A 49 -10.20 -5.03 4.45
N ALA A 50 -9.39 -5.03 5.52
CA ALA A 50 -9.36 -3.94 6.48
C ALA A 50 -8.79 -2.66 5.85
N TYR A 51 -7.73 -2.80 5.04
CA TYR A 51 -7.13 -1.70 4.31
C TYR A 51 -8.13 -1.03 3.38
N LEU A 52 -8.77 -1.82 2.49
CA LEU A 52 -9.75 -1.32 1.52
C LEU A 52 -10.93 -0.59 2.17
N LYS A 53 -11.35 -1.04 3.35
CA LYS A 53 -12.39 -0.35 4.13
C LYS A 53 -11.93 1.04 4.61
N ASN A 54 -10.66 1.17 5.04
CA ASN A 54 -10.10 2.40 5.58
C ASN A 54 -9.79 3.45 4.50
N VAL A 55 -9.34 3.02 3.32
CA VAL A 55 -8.92 3.93 2.24
C VAL A 55 -9.99 4.14 1.15
N LYS A 56 -11.22 3.71 1.40
CA LYS A 56 -12.33 3.81 0.46
C LYS A 56 -12.51 5.25 -0.05
N ASN A 57 -12.53 5.42 -1.37
CA ASN A 57 -12.60 6.70 -2.09
C ASN A 57 -11.45 7.70 -1.81
N PHE A 58 -10.40 7.32 -1.10
CA PHE A 58 -9.26 8.22 -0.85
C PHE A 58 -8.32 8.21 -2.05
N LYS A 59 -8.27 9.31 -2.83
CA LYS A 59 -7.35 9.49 -3.97
C LYS A 59 -7.29 8.29 -4.94
N LYS A 60 -8.39 7.53 -5.05
CA LYS A 60 -8.52 6.28 -5.82
C LYS A 60 -7.53 5.17 -5.42
N VAL A 61 -6.97 5.22 -4.20
CA VAL A 61 -6.02 4.20 -3.70
C VAL A 61 -6.70 2.84 -3.61
N ASP A 62 -7.92 2.80 -3.06
CA ASP A 62 -8.78 1.62 -3.03
C ASP A 62 -8.96 0.98 -4.42
N GLN A 63 -9.25 1.78 -5.44
CA GLN A 63 -9.43 1.30 -6.81
C GLN A 63 -8.14 0.72 -7.39
N LYS A 64 -6.98 1.35 -7.13
CA LYS A 64 -5.67 0.86 -7.58
C LYS A 64 -5.30 -0.45 -6.91
N VAL A 65 -5.54 -0.58 -5.61
CA VAL A 65 -5.33 -1.84 -4.87
C VAL A 65 -6.24 -2.94 -5.42
N LEU A 66 -7.52 -2.65 -5.62
CA LEU A 66 -8.45 -3.62 -6.22
C LEU A 66 -8.03 -4.04 -7.64
N ALA A 67 -7.57 -3.10 -8.48
CA ALA A 67 -7.10 -3.40 -9.82
C ALA A 67 -5.85 -4.30 -9.80
N TYR A 68 -4.90 -4.00 -8.92
CA TYR A 68 -3.71 -4.82 -8.74
C TYR A 68 -4.07 -6.25 -8.29
N LEU A 69 -4.93 -6.38 -7.26
CA LEU A 69 -5.33 -7.69 -6.73
C LEU A 69 -6.09 -8.53 -7.77
N ARG A 70 -6.93 -7.91 -8.61
CA ARG A 70 -7.59 -8.61 -9.72
C ARG A 70 -6.58 -9.20 -10.70
N ASN A 71 -5.52 -8.47 -11.03
CA ASN A 71 -4.47 -8.99 -11.92
C ASN A 71 -3.67 -10.10 -11.24
N TYR A 72 -3.39 -9.95 -9.95
CA TYR A 72 -2.66 -10.94 -9.15
C TYR A 72 -3.42 -12.27 -9.05
N SER A 73 -4.73 -12.26 -8.81
CA SER A 73 -5.54 -13.49 -8.72
C SER A 73 -5.74 -14.21 -10.06
N ASN A 74 -5.39 -13.58 -11.19
CA ASN A 74 -5.48 -14.18 -12.53
C ASN A 74 -4.12 -14.73 -13.03
N GLN A 75 -3.07 -14.65 -12.21
CA GLN A 75 -1.75 -15.25 -12.47
C GLN A 75 -1.64 -16.62 -11.80
#